data_AF-A0A6P0WCQ4-F1
#
_entry.id   AF-A0A6P0WCQ4-F1
#
_cell.length_a   1.000
_cell.length_b   1.000
_cell.length_c   1.000
_cell.angle_alpha   90.00
_cell.angle_beta   90.00
_cell.angle_gamma   90.00
#
_symmetry.space_group_name_H-M   'P 1'
#
loop_
_entity.id
_entity.type
_entity.pdbx_description
1 polymer ?
#
loop_
_entity_poly.entity_id
_entity_poly.type
_entity_poly.pdbx_seq_one_letter_code
_entity_poly.pdbx_strand_id
1 'polypeptide(L)'
;MSISKFKYFFDCCVGTWVAQRTYHNLTHQEVERSLTEFTIEPLSSPLKTKVLIDNQQPDLPNINDLCGYHLGFETVSEKGERVSQQLNMLFVPQVEESMIIEGDYLRDRAYEEAKPKVAHFSFDTNKLELLMTTYYTRVVSVDSITLINPNLRIRKIINYQRPPESQPLDKVVLVGFGVEQKA
;
A
#
# COMPACT_ATOMS: atom_id res chain seq x y z
N MET A 1 22.93 2.37 1.58
CA MET A 1 22.46 3.46 0.68
C MET A 1 21.02 3.23 0.23
N SER A 2 20.69 2.01 -0.17
CA SER A 2 19.37 1.38 -0.24
C SER A 2 18.44 1.71 0.95
N ILE A 3 18.79 1.33 2.18
CA ILE A 3 17.91 1.51 3.35
C ILE A 3 17.64 2.97 3.70
N SER A 4 18.57 3.89 3.42
CA SER A 4 18.37 5.33 3.60
C SER A 4 17.40 5.91 2.56
N LYS A 5 17.41 5.40 1.32
CA LYS A 5 16.42 5.78 0.31
C LYS A 5 15.03 5.24 0.63
N PHE A 6 14.97 4.03 1.20
CA PHE A 6 13.73 3.47 1.73
C PHE A 6 13.18 4.39 2.82
N LYS A 7 13.94 4.68 3.87
CA LYS A 7 13.53 5.63 4.92
C LYS A 7 13.10 6.99 4.34
N TYR A 8 13.88 7.56 3.42
CA TYR A 8 13.53 8.82 2.75
C TYR A 8 12.18 8.77 2.01
N PHE A 9 11.89 7.71 1.25
CA PHE A 9 10.59 7.53 0.61
C PHE A 9 9.47 7.58 1.64
N PHE A 10 9.68 6.90 2.78
CA PHE A 10 8.71 6.87 3.84
C PHE A 10 8.55 8.26 4.52
N ASP A 11 9.65 8.92 4.87
CA ASP A 11 9.61 10.27 5.44
C ASP A 11 8.86 11.27 4.54
N CYS A 12 9.01 11.17 3.21
CA CYS A 12 8.25 12.00 2.27
C CYS A 12 6.74 11.74 2.31
N CYS A 13 6.31 10.50 2.55
CA CYS A 13 4.89 10.13 2.58
C CYS A 13 4.14 10.74 3.76
N VAL A 14 4.80 11.13 4.85
CA VAL A 14 4.15 11.69 6.04
C VAL A 14 3.50 13.04 5.71
N GLY A 15 2.26 13.24 6.18
CA GLY A 15 1.47 14.46 5.98
C GLY A 15 0.11 14.20 5.35
N THR A 16 -0.55 15.28 4.94
CA THR A 16 -1.87 15.25 4.30
C THR A 16 -1.74 15.29 2.78
N TRP A 17 -2.60 14.54 2.11
CA TRP A 17 -2.56 14.34 0.67
C TRP A 17 -3.97 14.33 0.09
N VAL A 18 -4.05 14.74 -1.16
CA VAL A 18 -5.23 14.63 -2.01
C VAL A 18 -4.90 13.70 -3.17
N ALA A 19 -5.67 12.63 -3.33
CA ALA A 19 -5.58 11.70 -4.44
C ALA A 19 -6.79 11.83 -5.35
N GLN A 20 -6.54 11.94 -6.65
CA GLN A 20 -7.55 11.71 -7.68
C GLN A 20 -7.28 10.37 -8.32
N ARG A 21 -8.26 9.47 -8.28
CA ARG A 21 -8.13 8.11 -8.82
C ARG A 21 -9.18 7.81 -9.87
N THR A 22 -8.77 7.08 -10.89
CA THR A 22 -9.64 6.50 -11.91
C THR A 22 -9.49 4.99 -11.88
N TYR A 23 -10.60 4.27 -11.87
CA TYR A 23 -10.66 2.82 -11.89
C TYR A 23 -11.40 2.36 -13.14
N HIS A 24 -10.77 1.47 -13.91
CA HIS A 24 -11.35 0.78 -15.04
C HIS A 24 -11.74 -0.63 -14.59
N ASN A 25 -13.04 -0.88 -14.42
CA ASN A 25 -13.57 -2.20 -14.10
C ASN A 25 -13.81 -2.97 -15.41
N LEU A 26 -12.91 -3.92 -15.71
CA LEU A 26 -12.96 -4.68 -16.97
C LEU A 26 -14.07 -5.74 -16.99
N THR A 27 -14.59 -6.12 -15.81
CA THR A 27 -15.68 -7.09 -15.71
C THR A 27 -17.02 -6.46 -16.07
N HIS A 28 -17.24 -5.21 -15.65
CA HIS A 28 -18.48 -4.46 -15.89
C HIS A 28 -18.37 -3.46 -17.05
N GLN A 29 -17.17 -3.27 -17.61
CA GLN A 29 -16.87 -2.26 -18.63
C GLN A 29 -17.19 -0.83 -18.15
N GLU A 30 -16.93 -0.57 -16.88
CA GLU A 30 -17.19 0.72 -16.24
C GLU A 30 -15.90 1.46 -15.93
N VAL A 31 -15.98 2.79 -15.95
CA VAL A 31 -14.93 3.68 -15.47
C VAL A 31 -15.51 4.49 -14.33
N GLU A 32 -14.82 4.49 -13.19
CA GLU A 32 -15.20 5.26 -12.01
C GLU A 32 -14.09 6.21 -11.61
N ARG A 33 -14.44 7.41 -11.18
CA ARG A 33 -13.51 8.38 -10.58
C ARG A 33 -13.80 8.60 -9.11
N SER A 34 -12.75 8.89 -8.36
CA SER A 34 -12.87 9.25 -6.95
C SER A 34 -11.86 10.31 -6.55
N LEU A 35 -12.24 11.09 -5.54
CA LEU A 35 -11.37 12.02 -4.82
C LEU A 35 -11.18 11.47 -3.40
N THR A 36 -9.93 11.29 -2.98
CA THR A 36 -9.59 10.83 -1.64
C THR A 36 -8.72 11.85 -0.94
N GLU A 37 -9.13 12.32 0.23
CA GLU A 37 -8.26 13.04 1.15
C GLU A 37 -7.75 12.06 2.20
N PHE A 38 -6.46 12.09 2.50
CA PHE A 38 -5.89 11.18 3.48
C PHE A 38 -4.69 11.78 4.21
N THR A 39 -4.49 11.32 5.44
CA THR A 39 -3.38 11.72 6.30
C THR A 39 -2.55 10.50 6.68
N ILE A 40 -1.23 10.66 6.60
CA ILE A 40 -0.24 9.66 6.96
C ILE A 40 0.56 10.18 8.14
N GLU A 41 0.54 9.43 9.24
CA GLU A 41 1.33 9.71 10.45
C GLU A 41 2.26 8.53 10.77
N PRO A 42 3.49 8.77 11.27
CA PRO A 42 4.36 7.69 11.71
C PRO A 42 3.74 6.86 12.84
N LEU A 43 3.90 5.54 12.80
CA LEU A 43 3.50 4.70 13.94
C LEU A 43 4.46 4.85 15.12
N SER A 44 3.88 4.96 16.31
CA SER A 44 4.60 4.79 17.57
C SER A 44 5.03 3.33 17.78
N SER A 45 6.09 3.10 18.54
CA SER A 45 6.58 1.73 18.83
C SER A 45 5.50 0.80 19.40
N PRO A 46 4.63 1.23 20.35
CA PRO A 46 3.54 0.38 20.83
C PRO A 46 2.56 -0.05 19.73
N LEU A 47 2.26 0.83 18.77
CA LEU A 47 1.40 0.50 17.64
C LEU A 47 2.09 -0.45 16.65
N LYS A 48 3.39 -0.29 16.42
CA LYS A 48 4.17 -1.25 15.62
C LYS A 48 4.12 -2.65 16.25
N THR A 49 4.32 -2.75 17.57
CA THR A 49 4.23 -4.03 18.30
C THR A 49 2.85 -4.64 18.15
N LYS A 50 1.79 -3.83 18.28
CA LYS A 50 0.43 -4.31 18.07
C LYS A 50 0.21 -4.87 16.66
N VAL A 51 0.70 -4.19 15.61
CA VAL A 51 0.59 -4.67 14.22
C VAL A 51 1.31 -6.01 14.05
N LEU A 52 2.49 -6.20 14.65
CA LEU A 52 3.21 -7.48 14.62
C LEU A 52 2.38 -8.60 15.28
N ILE A 53 1.88 -8.37 16.50
CA ILE A 53 1.07 -9.33 17.26
C ILE A 53 -0.20 -9.72 16.49
N ASP A 54 -0.93 -8.73 15.99
CA ASP A 54 -2.17 -8.95 15.24
C ASP A 54 -1.92 -9.77 13.95
N ASN A 55 -0.71 -9.68 13.38
CA ASN A 55 -0.28 -10.45 12.20
C ASN A 55 0.54 -11.71 12.54
N GLN A 56 0.55 -12.14 13.82
CA GLN A 56 1.24 -13.34 14.31
C GLN A 56 2.74 -13.37 13.96
N GLN A 57 3.36 -12.19 13.91
CA GLN A 57 4.79 -12.04 13.68
C GLN A 57 5.59 -12.16 14.98
N PRO A 58 6.83 -12.64 14.93
CA PRO A 58 7.70 -12.64 16.10
C PRO A 58 8.03 -11.20 16.54
N ASP A 59 8.45 -11.06 17.80
CA ASP A 59 9.02 -9.81 18.27
C ASP A 59 10.32 -9.52 17.51
N LEU A 60 10.46 -8.28 17.03
CA LEU A 60 11.61 -7.82 16.26
C LEU A 60 12.43 -6.84 17.10
N PRO A 61 13.72 -7.10 17.37
CA PRO A 61 14.55 -6.23 18.22
C PRO A 61 14.78 -4.84 17.61
N ASN A 62 14.67 -4.72 16.27
CA ASN A 62 14.81 -3.48 15.51
C ASN A 62 13.46 -2.80 15.21
N ILE A 63 12.41 -3.06 15.98
CA ILE A 63 11.06 -2.54 15.73
C ILE A 63 11.00 -1.01 15.56
N ASN A 64 11.85 -0.28 16.27
CA ASN A 64 11.91 1.18 16.19
C ASN A 64 12.38 1.66 14.81
N ASP A 65 13.23 0.88 14.13
CA ASP A 65 13.79 1.22 12.83
C ASP A 65 12.86 0.89 11.66
N LEU A 66 11.81 0.10 11.90
CA LEU A 66 10.84 -0.29 10.88
C LEU A 66 9.98 0.89 10.46
N CYS A 67 9.68 0.97 9.16
CA CYS A 67 8.81 2.01 8.62
C CYS A 67 7.35 1.57 8.75
N GLY A 68 6.48 2.45 9.25
CA GLY A 68 5.07 2.14 9.41
C GLY A 68 4.23 3.37 9.64
N TYR A 69 2.95 3.30 9.24
CA TYR A 69 2.03 4.43 9.28
C TYR A 69 0.70 4.11 9.91
N HIS A 70 0.15 5.13 10.56
CA HIS A 70 -1.29 5.31 10.66
C HIS A 70 -1.77 6.03 9.39
N LEU A 71 -2.76 5.46 8.71
CA LEU A 71 -3.40 6.05 7.54
C LEU A 71 -4.88 6.23 7.84
N GLY A 72 -5.35 7.46 7.79
CA GLY A 72 -6.78 7.80 7.78
C GLY A 72 -7.17 8.42 6.44
N PHE A 73 -8.29 8.02 5.86
CA PHE A 73 -8.77 8.59 4.60
C PHE A 73 -10.29 8.77 4.55
N GLU A 74 -10.72 9.70 3.71
CA GLU A 74 -12.10 9.86 3.23
C GLU A 74 -12.08 9.92 1.71
N THR A 75 -12.89 9.07 1.08
CA THR A 75 -13.05 8.99 -0.37
C THR A 75 -14.47 9.35 -0.75
N VAL A 76 -14.60 10.18 -1.78
CA VAL A 76 -15.87 10.49 -2.45
C VAL A 76 -15.81 9.99 -3.89
N SER A 77 -16.72 9.11 -4.29
CA SER A 77 -16.84 8.67 -5.69
C SER A 77 -17.53 9.73 -6.55
N GLU A 78 -17.41 9.64 -7.87
CA GLU A 78 -18.13 10.52 -8.80
C GLU A 78 -19.66 10.36 -8.71
N LYS A 79 -20.14 9.26 -8.12
CA LYS A 79 -21.56 9.01 -7.81
C LYS A 79 -21.99 9.63 -6.47
N GLY A 80 -21.08 10.29 -5.75
CA GLY A 80 -21.33 10.92 -4.45
C GLY A 80 -21.28 9.97 -3.25
N GLU A 81 -20.87 8.71 -3.46
CA GLU A 81 -20.72 7.74 -2.38
C GLU A 81 -19.51 8.09 -1.52
N ARG A 82 -19.63 7.95 -0.20
CA ARG A 82 -18.57 8.30 0.74
C ARG A 82 -18.11 7.07 1.51
N VAL A 83 -16.79 6.88 1.55
CA VAL A 83 -16.15 5.82 2.32
C VAL A 83 -15.02 6.44 3.14
N SER A 84 -14.99 6.15 4.44
CA SER A 84 -13.89 6.54 5.32
C SER A 84 -13.37 5.32 6.08
N GLN A 85 -12.06 5.27 6.27
CA GLN A 85 -11.42 4.20 7.02
C GLN A 85 -10.08 4.67 7.59
N GLN A 86 -9.64 3.97 8.63
CA GLN A 86 -8.35 4.14 9.26
C GLN A 86 -7.70 2.77 9.40
N LEU A 87 -6.39 2.70 9.22
CA LEU A 87 -5.61 1.48 9.40
C LEU A 87 -4.18 1.78 9.82
N ASN A 88 -3.56 0.83 10.49
CA ASN A 88 -2.14 0.83 10.78
C ASN A 88 -1.43 -0.16 9.86
N MET A 89 -0.28 0.25 9.34
CA MET A 89 0.54 -0.58 8.47
C MET A 89 2.01 -0.54 8.85
N LEU A 90 2.69 -1.67 8.69
CA LEU A 90 4.09 -1.85 9.04
C LEU A 90 4.82 -2.59 7.92
N PHE A 91 6.01 -2.12 7.58
CA PHE A 91 6.87 -2.72 6.57
C PHE A 91 8.06 -3.36 7.28
N VAL A 92 8.25 -4.67 7.06
CA VAL A 92 9.28 -5.49 7.67
C VAL A 92 10.23 -5.97 6.57
N PRO A 93 11.35 -5.25 6.31
CA PRO A 93 12.36 -5.70 5.35
C PRO A 93 12.98 -7.03 5.78
N GLN A 94 13.16 -7.94 4.83
CA GLN A 94 13.77 -9.26 5.02
C GLN A 94 15.00 -9.46 4.15
N VAL A 95 14.94 -8.98 2.90
CA VAL A 95 16.01 -9.14 1.90
C VAL A 95 16.39 -7.78 1.35
N GLU A 96 17.69 -7.54 1.19
CA GLU A 96 18.23 -6.37 0.53
C GLU A 96 19.29 -6.84 -0.47
N GLU A 97 18.96 -6.75 -1.75
CA GLU A 97 19.85 -7.17 -2.83
C GLU A 97 19.98 -6.07 -3.88
N SER A 98 21.21 -5.59 -4.06
CA SER A 98 21.55 -4.55 -5.03
C SER A 98 20.73 -3.27 -4.82
N MET A 99 19.64 -3.09 -5.57
CA MET A 99 18.79 -1.91 -5.59
C MET A 99 17.36 -2.21 -5.12
N ILE A 100 17.07 -3.45 -4.72
CA ILE A 100 15.76 -3.92 -4.31
C ILE A 100 15.77 -4.24 -2.81
N ILE A 101 14.73 -3.81 -2.11
CA ILE A 101 14.44 -4.21 -0.73
C ILE A 101 13.11 -4.94 -0.72
N GLU A 102 13.06 -6.15 -0.19
CA GLU A 102 11.84 -6.96 -0.14
C GLU A 102 11.51 -7.36 1.29
N GLY A 103 10.23 -7.64 1.54
CA GLY A 103 9.78 -8.14 2.81
C GLY A 103 8.27 -8.14 2.97
N ASP A 104 7.83 -8.13 4.22
CA ASP A 104 6.41 -8.22 4.56
C ASP A 104 5.79 -6.83 4.76
N TYR A 105 4.62 -6.65 4.17
CA TYR A 105 3.72 -5.52 4.35
C TYR A 105 2.53 -5.97 5.19
N LEU A 106 2.52 -5.54 6.45
CA LEU A 106 1.57 -5.92 7.47
C LEU A 106 0.52 -4.84 7.66
N ARG A 107 -0.73 -5.24 7.89
CA ARG A 107 -1.83 -4.35 8.23
C ARG A 107 -2.63 -4.91 9.38
N ASP A 108 -3.15 -4.03 10.25
CA ASP A 108 -4.12 -4.43 11.27
C ASP A 108 -5.51 -4.76 10.67
N ARG A 109 -5.87 -4.12 9.56
CA ARG A 109 -7.10 -4.34 8.79
C ARG A 109 -6.84 -4.21 7.29
N ALA A 110 -7.48 -5.04 6.47
CA ALA A 110 -7.47 -4.88 5.01
C ALA A 110 -8.74 -4.17 4.50
N TYR A 111 -8.69 -3.72 3.24
CA TYR A 111 -9.81 -3.02 2.57
C TYR A 111 -10.97 -3.96 2.26
N GLU A 112 -10.67 -5.14 1.71
CA GLU A 112 -11.67 -6.15 1.31
C GLU A 112 -12.01 -7.15 2.43
N GLU A 113 -11.12 -7.29 3.42
CA GLU A 113 -11.20 -8.33 4.45
C GLU A 113 -10.94 -7.70 5.82
N ALA A 114 -11.89 -7.85 6.75
CA ALA A 114 -11.78 -7.33 8.12
C ALA A 114 -10.81 -8.14 9.01
N LYS A 115 -9.71 -8.65 8.45
CA LYS A 115 -8.70 -9.46 9.14
C LYS A 115 -7.31 -8.88 8.89
N PRO A 116 -6.37 -9.06 9.85
CA PRO A 116 -4.95 -8.81 9.62
C PRO A 116 -4.48 -9.51 8.34
N LYS A 117 -3.63 -8.83 7.58
CA LYS A 117 -3.22 -9.30 6.26
C LYS A 117 -1.73 -9.07 6.07
N VAL A 118 -1.01 -10.17 5.94
CA VAL A 118 0.35 -10.19 5.43
C VAL A 118 0.30 -10.14 3.90
N ALA A 119 0.95 -9.15 3.34
CA ALA A 119 1.21 -9.00 1.92
C ALA A 119 2.73 -8.90 1.73
N HIS A 120 3.19 -9.06 0.50
CA HIS A 120 4.60 -8.89 0.17
C HIS A 120 4.85 -7.50 -0.40
N PHE A 121 5.98 -6.89 -0.10
CA PHE A 121 6.44 -5.69 -0.80
C PHE A 121 7.82 -5.89 -1.42
N SER A 122 8.07 -5.15 -2.49
CA SER A 122 9.37 -4.98 -3.13
C SER A 122 9.56 -3.48 -3.42
N PHE A 123 10.69 -2.92 -3.01
CA PHE A 123 11.01 -1.51 -3.15
C PHE A 123 12.22 -1.31 -4.06
N ASP A 124 12.01 -0.62 -5.18
CA ASP A 124 13.05 -0.25 -6.13
C ASP A 124 13.66 1.11 -5.75
N THR A 125 14.90 1.08 -5.25
CA THR A 125 15.62 2.27 -4.78
C THR A 125 16.10 3.20 -5.91
N ASN A 126 16.09 2.76 -7.17
CA ASN A 126 16.39 3.62 -8.32
C ASN A 126 15.18 4.42 -8.76
N LYS A 127 14.00 3.78 -8.72
CA LYS A 127 12.74 4.41 -9.14
C LYS A 127 11.99 5.09 -8.00
N LEU A 128 12.37 4.82 -6.75
CA LEU A 128 11.57 5.15 -5.57
C LEU A 128 10.15 4.61 -5.71
N GLU A 129 10.04 3.36 -6.16
CA GLU A 129 8.78 2.65 -6.38
C GLU A 129 8.60 1.57 -5.32
N LEU A 130 7.51 1.66 -4.57
CA LEU A 130 7.06 0.63 -3.64
C LEU A 130 5.98 -0.20 -4.33
N LEU A 131 6.27 -1.47 -4.59
CA LEU A 131 5.34 -2.46 -5.11
C LEU A 131 4.83 -3.32 -3.96
N MET A 132 3.51 -3.54 -3.88
CA MET A 132 2.85 -4.35 -2.85
C MET A 132 1.91 -5.35 -3.53
N THR A 133 2.04 -6.62 -3.16
CA THR A 133 1.20 -7.71 -3.68
C THR A 133 0.39 -8.33 -2.55
N THR A 134 -0.93 -8.19 -2.62
CA THR A 134 -1.86 -8.78 -1.65
C THR A 134 -2.72 -9.86 -2.29
N TYR A 135 -2.73 -11.05 -1.69
CA TYR A 135 -3.56 -12.17 -2.11
C TYR A 135 -4.89 -12.19 -1.35
N TYR A 136 -5.95 -11.63 -1.92
CA TYR A 136 -7.31 -11.71 -1.37
C TYR A 136 -7.99 -13.03 -1.77
N THR A 137 -9.16 -13.32 -1.18
CA THR A 137 -9.91 -14.54 -1.50
C THR A 137 -10.26 -14.66 -2.99
N ARG A 138 -10.65 -13.55 -3.65
CA ARG A 138 -11.12 -13.55 -5.05
C ARG A 138 -10.14 -12.96 -6.05
N VAL A 139 -9.23 -12.10 -5.59
CA VAL A 139 -8.32 -11.35 -6.45
C VAL A 139 -6.91 -11.32 -5.88
N VAL A 140 -5.91 -11.15 -6.74
CA VAL A 140 -4.58 -10.73 -6.36
C VAL A 140 -4.44 -9.27 -6.75
N SER A 141 -4.15 -8.41 -5.78
CA SER A 141 -3.99 -6.97 -5.98
C SER A 141 -2.50 -6.63 -5.99
N VAL A 142 -2.05 -6.04 -7.09
CA VAL A 142 -0.70 -5.52 -7.27
C VAL A 142 -0.80 -4.00 -7.28
N ASP A 143 -0.25 -3.36 -6.27
CA ASP A 143 -0.33 -1.93 -6.04
C ASP A 143 1.07 -1.34 -6.02
N SER A 144 1.28 -0.26 -6.77
CA SER A 144 2.58 0.38 -6.89
C SER A 144 2.44 1.87 -6.60
N ILE A 145 3.33 2.39 -5.76
CA ILE A 145 3.43 3.82 -5.45
C ILE A 145 4.83 4.29 -5.85
N THR A 146 4.91 5.22 -6.78
CA THR A 146 6.17 5.84 -7.22
C THR A 146 6.24 7.27 -6.68
N LEU A 147 7.27 7.59 -5.90
CA LEU A 147 7.53 8.95 -5.43
C LEU A 147 8.24 9.74 -6.53
N ILE A 148 7.55 10.70 -7.13
CA ILE A 148 8.10 11.56 -8.20
C ILE A 148 8.95 12.67 -7.58
N ASN A 149 8.43 13.27 -6.51
CA ASN A 149 9.13 14.24 -5.66
C ASN A 149 8.44 14.25 -4.28
N PRO A 150 8.98 14.97 -3.26
CA PRO A 150 8.42 14.96 -1.91
C PRO A 150 6.93 15.32 -1.76
N ASN A 151 6.34 15.96 -2.78
CA ASN A 151 4.95 16.43 -2.76
C ASN A 151 4.06 15.78 -3.83
N LEU A 152 4.60 14.85 -4.64
CA LEU A 152 3.87 14.20 -5.73
C LEU A 152 4.24 12.72 -5.82
N ARG A 153 3.22 11.87 -5.80
CA ARG A 153 3.38 10.43 -6.03
C ARG A 153 2.30 9.90 -6.98
N ILE A 154 2.66 8.89 -7.74
CA ILE A 154 1.78 8.20 -8.67
C ILE A 154 1.47 6.82 -8.10
N ARG A 155 0.21 6.42 -8.16
CA ARG A 155 -0.24 5.10 -7.76
C ARG A 155 -0.84 4.33 -8.93
N LYS A 156 -0.45 3.09 -9.14
CA LYS A 156 -1.08 2.18 -10.10
C LYS A 156 -1.52 0.92 -9.36
N ILE A 157 -2.74 0.49 -9.61
CA ILE A 157 -3.33 -0.71 -9.00
C ILE A 157 -3.77 -1.63 -10.13
N ILE A 158 -3.42 -2.90 -10.05
CA ILE A 158 -3.91 -3.94 -10.96
C ILE A 158 -4.47 -5.06 -10.11
N ASN A 159 -5.76 -5.34 -10.28
CA ASN A 159 -6.40 -6.50 -9.67
C ASN A 159 -6.55 -7.58 -10.73
N TYR A 160 -6.00 -8.75 -10.42
CA TYR A 160 -6.16 -9.97 -11.20
C TYR A 160 -7.21 -10.84 -10.54
N GLN A 161 -8.02 -11.55 -11.33
CA GLN A 161 -8.78 -12.68 -10.79
C GLN A 161 -7.78 -13.65 -10.16
N ARG A 162 -8.05 -14.11 -8.94
CA ARG A 162 -7.16 -15.07 -8.27
C ARG A 162 -7.12 -16.37 -9.06
N PRO A 163 -5.96 -16.77 -9.58
CA PRO A 163 -5.86 -18.02 -10.31
C PRO A 163 -5.78 -19.20 -9.31
N PRO A 164 -5.98 -20.44 -9.79
CA PRO A 164 -5.52 -21.63 -9.07
C PRO A 164 -4.02 -21.54 -8.74
N GLU A 165 -3.57 -22.28 -7.74
CA GLU A 165 -2.15 -22.27 -7.34
C GLU A 165 -1.21 -22.58 -8.52
N SER A 166 -0.06 -21.90 -8.55
CA SER A 166 0.99 -22.05 -9.57
C SER A 166 0.63 -21.61 -11.00
N GLN A 167 -0.52 -20.97 -11.21
CA GLN A 167 -0.87 -20.36 -12.50
C GLN A 167 -0.50 -18.86 -12.55
N PRO A 168 -0.20 -18.32 -13.75
CA PRO A 168 0.17 -16.92 -13.90
C PRO A 168 -1.01 -15.97 -13.60
N LEU A 169 -0.67 -14.73 -13.25
CA LEU A 169 -1.63 -13.63 -13.14
C LEU A 169 -1.88 -13.02 -14.53
N ASP A 170 -2.82 -13.57 -15.30
CA ASP A 170 -3.09 -13.15 -16.68
C ASP A 170 -4.47 -12.48 -16.86
N LYS A 171 -5.43 -12.78 -15.99
CA LYS A 171 -6.79 -12.24 -16.07
C LYS A 171 -6.98 -10.99 -15.21
N VAL A 172 -6.75 -9.83 -15.80
CA VAL A 172 -7.01 -8.54 -15.15
C VAL A 172 -8.52 -8.27 -15.07
N VAL A 173 -8.99 -7.87 -13.88
CA VAL A 173 -10.40 -7.51 -13.63
C VAL A 173 -10.60 -6.03 -13.34
N LEU A 174 -9.57 -5.34 -12.83
CA LEU A 174 -9.60 -3.90 -12.58
C LEU A 174 -8.21 -3.29 -12.71
N VAL A 175 -8.14 -2.09 -13.29
CA VAL A 175 -6.94 -1.26 -13.36
C VAL A 175 -7.25 0.11 -12.76
N GLY A 176 -6.47 0.54 -11.78
CA GLY A 176 -6.56 1.84 -11.13
C GLY A 176 -5.33 2.70 -11.40
N PHE A 177 -5.54 3.99 -11.60
CA PHE A 177 -4.49 5.00 -11.69
C PHE A 177 -4.82 6.16 -10.76
N GLY A 178 -3.82 6.62 -10.00
CA GLY A 178 -3.96 7.70 -9.03
C GLY A 178 -2.83 8.71 -9.13
N VAL A 179 -3.19 9.98 -9.07
CA VAL A 179 -2.25 11.10 -8.85
C VAL A 179 -2.49 11.62 -7.45
N GLU A 180 -1.45 11.58 -6.61
CA GLU A 180 -1.56 11.98 -5.21
C GLU A 180 -0.60 13.15 -4.94
N GLN A 181 -1.17 14.28 -4.53
CA GLN A 181 -0.46 15.54 -4.27
C GLN A 181 -0.57 15.89 -2.79
N LYS A 182 0.52 16.40 -2.22
CA LYS A 182 0.53 16.85 -0.84
C LYS A 182 -0.29 18.14 -0.70
N ALA A 183 -1.12 18.21 0.35
CA ALA A 183 -1.99 19.36 0.62
C ALA A 183 -1.24 20.51 1.31
#